data_AF-A0A7V9ETI6-F1
#
_entry.id   AF-A0A7V9ETI6-F1
#
_cell.length_a   1.000
_cell.length_b   1.000
_cell.length_c   1.000
_cell.angle_alpha   90.00
_cell.angle_beta   90.00
_cell.angle_gamma   90.00
#
_symmetry.space_group_name_H-M   'P 1'
#
loop_
_entity.id
_entity.type
_entity.pdbx_description
1 polymer ?
#
loop_
_entity_poly.entity_id
_entity_poly.type
_entity_poly.pdbx_seq_one_letter_code
_entity_poly.pdbx_strand_id
1 'polypeptide(L)'
;MSDETSDAIVGDAVVDSLEKPTRKRGRLLRWKQRKEPPPLTHCEDCGEKLHGQYCSKCGQVAVDYRRSFRHVIADVAESFLNWDSKFIQTIGLLVRRPGWLTNQFVAGKRTRFLHPLRLYLLVSIAFFLAARLLPMETPDFGEKEVTPEKRAEVENVMKTVPQIPNDVRAEVRKALAENGAPPARKKPKLIIFDDPEKPKTPFEEWMNQQVKAKLGEDGTKLQFFIETLRSNIPTMMLFCIPLFAFVLKILYLRQGRFYIEHLVYALHIHSFFYLAVLVISFSEMAMKRWLPAWQALTWILWIAVVVQVFLSIRQVYRQSWFMTTFKFFFGGFIYLIVLIAALVVTAVATFALP
;
A
#
# COMPACT_ATOMS: atom_id res chain seq x y z
N MET A 1 57.28 -27.72 28.75
CA MET A 1 56.11 -26.86 28.52
C MET A 1 54.99 -27.61 27.78
N SER A 2 54.74 -28.88 28.14
CA SER A 2 53.70 -29.72 27.49
C SER A 2 52.68 -30.29 28.50
N ASP A 3 52.88 -30.08 29.80
CA ASP A 3 52.01 -30.66 30.83
C ASP A 3 50.90 -29.70 31.31
N GLU A 4 51.10 -28.37 31.25
CA GLU A 4 50.07 -27.39 31.65
C GLU A 4 48.86 -27.35 30.71
N THR A 5 49.05 -27.60 29.41
CA THR A 5 47.95 -27.62 28.44
C THR A 5 47.07 -28.87 28.58
N SER A 6 47.62 -29.96 29.10
CA SER A 6 46.90 -31.23 29.30
C SER A 6 45.91 -31.13 30.45
N ASP A 7 46.34 -30.53 31.57
CA ASP A 7 45.50 -30.36 32.76
C ASP A 7 44.40 -29.31 32.56
N ALA A 8 44.65 -28.28 31.74
CA ALA A 8 43.63 -27.30 31.36
C ALA A 8 42.47 -27.93 30.56
N ILE A 9 42.78 -28.86 29.64
CA ILE A 9 41.77 -29.56 28.83
C ILE A 9 40.94 -30.53 29.69
N VAL A 10 41.55 -31.16 30.70
CA VAL A 10 40.84 -32.05 31.63
C VAL A 10 39.94 -31.25 32.58
N GLY A 11 40.39 -30.08 33.05
CA GLY A 11 39.59 -29.19 33.89
C GLY A 11 38.31 -28.70 33.19
N ASP A 12 38.42 -28.25 31.95
CA ASP A 12 37.27 -27.75 31.18
C ASP A 12 36.25 -28.86 30.82
N ALA A 13 36.72 -30.09 30.59
CA ALA A 13 35.84 -31.24 30.35
C ALA A 13 35.05 -31.68 31.59
N VAL A 14 35.58 -31.44 32.79
CA VAL A 14 34.91 -31.75 34.07
C VAL A 14 33.86 -30.67 34.40
N VAL A 15 34.12 -29.40 34.07
CA VAL A 15 33.15 -28.30 34.27
C VAL A 15 31.94 -28.46 33.34
N ASP A 16 32.13 -28.83 32.07
CA ASP A 16 31.03 -29.07 31.11
C ASP A 16 30.17 -30.30 31.49
N SER A 17 30.76 -31.26 32.21
CA SER A 17 30.04 -32.44 32.72
C SER A 17 29.14 -32.12 33.92
N LEU A 18 29.45 -31.09 34.69
CA LEU A 18 28.69 -30.64 35.87
C LEU A 18 27.58 -29.63 35.53
N GLU A 19 27.63 -29.00 34.35
CA GLU A 19 26.63 -28.03 33.90
C GLU A 19 25.41 -28.63 33.20
N LYS A 20 25.25 -29.96 33.20
CA LYS A 20 24.01 -30.58 32.72
C LYS A 20 22.87 -30.32 33.72
N PRO A 21 21.85 -29.52 33.39
CA PRO A 21 20.76 -29.25 34.31
C PRO A 21 20.02 -30.58 34.56
N THR A 22 20.01 -31.00 35.81
CA THR A 22 19.32 -32.19 36.27
C THR A 22 17.85 -32.09 35.92
N ARG A 23 17.45 -32.89 34.92
CA ARG A 23 16.13 -32.98 34.33
C ARG A 23 15.13 -33.62 35.30
N LYS A 24 14.73 -32.92 36.35
CA LYS A 24 13.59 -33.32 37.20
C LYS A 24 12.85 -32.10 37.79
N ARG A 25 11.99 -31.46 36.98
CA ARG A 25 10.67 -30.92 37.38
C ARG A 25 10.03 -30.18 36.19
N GLY A 26 8.71 -30.34 36.04
CA GLY A 26 7.91 -29.56 35.08
C GLY A 26 7.41 -30.34 33.87
N ARG A 27 6.48 -31.29 34.09
CA ARG A 27 5.80 -32.08 33.04
C ARG A 27 4.79 -31.26 32.20
N LEU A 28 4.85 -29.93 32.22
CA LEU A 28 3.86 -29.02 31.60
C LEU A 28 4.43 -27.98 30.63
N LEU A 29 5.75 -27.94 30.41
CA LEU A 29 6.37 -27.09 29.39
C LEU A 29 7.06 -27.95 28.32
N ARG A 30 6.32 -28.92 27.75
CA ARG A 30 6.71 -29.56 26.50
C ARG A 30 6.34 -28.64 25.34
N TRP A 31 6.94 -27.44 25.31
CA TRP A 31 7.01 -26.63 24.11
C TRP A 31 7.72 -27.47 23.07
N LYS A 32 6.89 -28.10 22.24
CA LYS A 32 7.20 -28.88 21.06
C LYS A 32 8.45 -28.28 20.41
N GLN A 33 9.62 -28.87 20.65
CA GLN A 33 10.83 -28.58 19.88
C GLN A 33 10.39 -28.69 18.42
N ARG A 34 10.26 -27.55 17.75
CA ARG A 34 9.90 -27.50 16.34
C ARG A 34 11.07 -28.19 15.66
N LYS A 35 10.89 -29.45 15.26
CA LYS A 35 11.84 -30.15 14.39
C LYS A 35 12.10 -29.21 13.22
N GLU A 36 13.34 -28.71 13.13
CA GLU A 36 13.77 -27.97 11.96
C GLU A 36 13.53 -28.88 10.75
N PRO A 37 12.90 -28.37 9.68
CA PRO A 37 12.70 -29.16 8.48
C PRO A 37 14.06 -29.66 7.97
N PRO A 38 14.10 -30.83 7.31
CA PRO A 38 15.34 -31.34 6.74
C PRO A 38 15.91 -30.28 5.77
N PRO A 39 17.22 -30.04 5.80
CA PRO A 39 17.87 -29.10 4.89
C PRO A 39 17.61 -29.50 3.44
N LEU A 40 17.48 -28.50 2.56
CA LEU A 40 17.30 -28.73 1.13
C LEU A 40 18.50 -29.50 0.58
N THR A 41 18.25 -30.62 -0.10
CA THR A 41 19.30 -31.47 -0.68
C THR A 41 19.72 -31.02 -2.08
N HIS A 42 18.84 -30.29 -2.77
CA HIS A 42 19.04 -29.78 -4.13
C HIS A 42 18.59 -28.31 -4.23
N CYS A 43 19.20 -27.54 -5.12
CA CYS A 43 18.87 -26.15 -5.37
C CYS A 43 17.48 -26.02 -6.03
N GLU A 44 16.60 -25.17 -5.48
CA GLU A 44 15.26 -24.93 -6.04
C GLU A 44 15.27 -24.18 -7.39
N ASP A 45 16.39 -23.53 -7.78
CA ASP A 45 16.51 -22.85 -9.09
C ASP A 45 17.04 -23.77 -10.18
N CYS A 46 18.25 -24.34 -9.96
CA CYS A 46 19.00 -25.06 -10.99
C CYS A 46 19.04 -26.58 -10.79
N GLY A 47 18.48 -27.11 -9.69
CA GLY A 47 18.43 -28.54 -9.39
C GLY A 47 19.75 -29.19 -8.95
N GLU A 48 20.83 -28.41 -8.84
CA GLU A 48 22.16 -28.91 -8.44
C GLU A 48 22.18 -29.37 -6.98
N LYS A 49 22.94 -30.42 -6.67
CA LYS A 49 23.07 -30.91 -5.29
C LYS A 49 23.73 -29.85 -4.40
N LEU A 50 23.14 -29.58 -3.24
CA LEU A 50 23.63 -28.56 -2.32
C LEU A 50 24.71 -29.14 -1.40
N HIS A 51 25.88 -28.50 -1.38
CA HIS A 51 27.02 -28.87 -0.53
C HIS A 51 27.28 -27.84 0.60
N GLY A 52 26.45 -26.80 0.71
CA GLY A 52 26.58 -25.73 1.71
C GLY A 52 25.36 -24.79 1.71
N GLN A 53 25.51 -23.61 2.33
CA GLN A 53 24.44 -22.60 2.40
C GLN A 53 24.16 -21.90 1.05
N TYR A 54 25.08 -22.00 0.08
CA TYR A 54 24.93 -21.43 -1.25
C TYR A 54 25.11 -22.51 -2.30
N CYS A 55 24.36 -22.41 -3.40
CA CYS A 55 24.55 -23.25 -4.56
C CYS A 55 25.81 -22.81 -5.33
N SER A 56 26.76 -23.74 -5.55
CA SER A 56 27.99 -23.49 -6.29
C SER A 56 27.78 -23.13 -7.77
N LYS A 57 26.64 -23.54 -8.35
CA LYS A 57 26.34 -23.33 -9.78
C LYS A 57 25.63 -22.01 -10.07
N CYS A 58 24.62 -21.66 -9.27
CA CYS A 58 23.78 -20.48 -9.53
C CYS A 58 23.87 -19.40 -8.44
N GLY A 59 24.56 -19.66 -7.32
CA GLY A 59 24.69 -18.73 -6.21
C GLY A 59 23.45 -18.59 -5.32
N GLN A 60 22.39 -19.40 -5.51
CA GLN A 60 21.20 -19.33 -4.66
C GLN A 60 21.48 -19.77 -3.22
N VAL A 61 20.99 -19.01 -2.24
CA VAL A 61 20.96 -19.40 -0.83
C VAL A 61 20.00 -20.57 -0.58
N ALA A 62 20.49 -21.61 0.10
CA ALA A 62 19.80 -22.85 0.44
C ALA A 62 18.86 -22.69 1.66
N VAL A 63 17.92 -21.76 1.61
CA VAL A 63 16.97 -21.50 2.72
C VAL A 63 15.54 -21.80 2.28
N ASP A 64 14.79 -22.57 3.10
CA ASP A 64 13.34 -22.74 2.93
C ASP A 64 12.59 -21.52 3.48
N TYR A 65 12.36 -20.56 2.57
CA TYR A 65 11.61 -19.34 2.84
C TYR A 65 10.18 -19.58 3.33
N ARG A 66 9.58 -20.77 3.17
CA ARG A 66 8.20 -21.03 3.64
C ARG A 66 8.09 -21.05 5.17
N ARG A 67 9.20 -21.07 5.91
CA ARG A 67 9.19 -21.18 7.39
C ARG A 67 9.99 -20.11 8.15
N SER A 68 10.86 -19.34 7.50
CA SER A 68 11.86 -18.49 8.18
C SER A 68 11.67 -16.98 7.94
N PHE A 69 10.53 -16.41 8.36
CA PHE A 69 10.23 -14.97 8.19
C PHE A 69 11.34 -14.00 8.65
N ARG A 70 12.09 -14.35 9.72
CA ARG A 70 13.19 -13.51 10.24
C ARG A 70 14.35 -13.35 9.27
N HIS A 71 14.68 -14.41 8.52
CA HIS A 71 15.79 -14.38 7.57
C HIS A 71 15.43 -13.52 6.34
N VAL A 72 14.14 -13.46 5.98
CA VAL A 72 13.62 -12.60 4.89
C VAL A 72 13.90 -11.12 5.15
N ILE A 73 13.83 -10.68 6.40
CA ILE A 73 14.09 -9.27 6.78
C ILE A 73 15.59 -8.97 6.75
N ALA A 74 16.42 -9.91 7.21
CA ALA A 74 17.88 -9.76 7.21
C ALA A 74 18.45 -9.62 5.79
N ASP A 75 18.01 -10.46 4.84
CA ASP A 75 18.47 -10.43 3.44
C ASP A 75 18.10 -9.10 2.73
N VAL A 76 17.03 -8.44 3.18
CA VAL A 76 16.60 -7.15 2.62
C VAL A 76 17.53 -6.02 3.05
N ALA A 77 17.96 -5.99 4.31
CA ALA A 77 18.85 -4.95 4.83
C ALA A 77 20.20 -4.89 4.10
N GLU A 78 20.72 -6.04 3.67
CA GLU A 78 22.04 -6.15 3.02
C GLU A 78 22.01 -5.79 1.52
N SER A 79 20.85 -5.86 0.87
CA SER A 79 20.76 -5.80 -0.59
C SER A 79 20.53 -4.41 -1.19
N PHE A 80 20.39 -3.32 -0.41
CA PHE A 80 19.78 -2.07 -0.91
C PHE A 80 20.54 -1.30 -2.02
N LEU A 81 21.85 -1.49 -2.22
CA LEU A 81 22.67 -0.61 -3.08
C LEU A 81 23.17 -1.18 -4.42
N ASN A 82 22.83 -2.42 -4.78
CA ASN A 82 23.25 -2.98 -6.09
C ASN A 82 22.16 -2.77 -7.16
N TRP A 83 22.29 -1.73 -7.99
CA TRP A 83 21.48 -1.57 -9.21
C TRP A 83 21.91 -2.63 -10.22
N ASP A 84 21.05 -3.62 -10.46
CA ASP A 84 21.34 -4.85 -11.22
C ASP A 84 20.43 -4.93 -12.47
N SER A 85 20.90 -5.54 -13.55
CA SER A 85 20.12 -5.94 -14.73
C SER A 85 18.85 -6.72 -14.36
N LYS A 86 18.88 -7.44 -13.22
CA LYS A 86 17.70 -8.10 -12.64
C LYS A 86 16.55 -7.15 -12.33
N PHE A 87 16.83 -5.88 -12.02
CA PHE A 87 15.84 -4.85 -11.76
C PHE A 87 14.94 -4.57 -12.95
N ILE A 88 15.54 -4.23 -14.09
CA ILE A 88 14.81 -3.94 -15.32
C ILE A 88 14.06 -5.19 -15.80
N GLN A 89 14.68 -6.37 -15.71
CA GLN A 89 14.01 -7.62 -16.05
C GLN A 89 12.78 -7.89 -15.16
N THR A 90 12.92 -7.70 -13.85
CA THR A 90 11.82 -7.92 -12.89
C THR A 90 10.69 -6.92 -13.11
N ILE A 91 11.00 -5.64 -13.33
CA ILE A 91 10.01 -4.60 -13.64
C ILE A 91 9.24 -4.91 -14.92
N GLY A 92 9.94 -5.25 -16.01
CA GLY A 92 9.28 -5.58 -17.28
C GLY A 92 8.33 -6.77 -17.15
N LEU A 93 8.71 -7.79 -16.36
CA LEU A 93 7.86 -8.94 -16.06
C LEU A 93 6.70 -8.59 -15.13
N LEU A 94 6.92 -7.71 -14.16
CA LEU A 94 5.89 -7.24 -13.24
C LEU A 94 4.76 -6.53 -13.99
N VAL A 95 5.10 -5.69 -14.97
CA VAL A 95 4.11 -4.96 -15.79
C VAL A 95 3.38 -5.88 -16.76
N ARG A 96 4.09 -6.77 -17.45
CA ARG A 96 3.46 -7.64 -18.48
C ARG A 96 2.74 -8.86 -17.92
N ARG A 97 3.27 -9.48 -16.86
CA ARG A 97 2.82 -10.78 -16.34
C ARG A 97 3.09 -10.91 -14.82
N PRO A 98 2.45 -10.10 -13.96
CA PRO A 98 2.71 -10.10 -12.51
C PRO A 98 2.43 -11.46 -11.85
N GLY A 99 1.40 -12.18 -12.31
CA GLY A 99 1.05 -13.50 -11.77
C GLY A 99 2.07 -14.59 -12.12
N TRP A 100 2.69 -14.50 -13.30
CA TRP A 100 3.75 -15.42 -13.71
C TRP A 100 5.00 -15.24 -12.87
N LEU A 101 5.40 -13.99 -12.65
CA LEU A 101 6.56 -13.63 -11.81
C LEU A 101 6.39 -14.20 -10.40
N THR A 102 5.23 -13.97 -9.80
CA THR A 102 4.90 -14.51 -8.46
C THR A 102 5.02 -16.02 -8.42
N ASN A 103 4.43 -16.73 -9.39
CA ASN A 103 4.48 -18.18 -9.44
C ASN A 103 5.90 -18.74 -9.57
N GLN A 104 6.75 -18.10 -10.39
CA GLN A 104 8.13 -18.55 -10.57
C GLN A 104 8.98 -18.28 -9.33
N PHE A 105 8.76 -17.15 -8.66
CA PHE A 105 9.45 -16.84 -7.40
C PHE A 105 9.04 -17.82 -6.29
N VAL A 106 7.74 -18.10 -6.15
CA VAL A 106 7.21 -19.08 -5.18
C VAL A 106 7.68 -20.50 -5.51
N ALA A 107 7.87 -20.83 -6.80
CA ALA A 107 8.44 -22.10 -7.23
C ALA A 107 9.95 -22.25 -6.92
N GLY A 108 10.62 -21.21 -6.42
CA GLY A 108 12.01 -21.28 -5.96
C GLY A 108 13.06 -20.79 -6.96
N LYS A 109 12.66 -20.27 -8.12
CA LYS A 109 13.55 -19.67 -9.13
C LYS A 109 13.92 -18.23 -8.76
N ARG A 110 14.77 -18.06 -7.74
CA ARG A 110 14.97 -16.76 -7.05
C ARG A 110 16.20 -16.00 -7.53
N THR A 111 17.16 -16.63 -8.21
CA THR A 111 18.39 -15.94 -8.63
C THR A 111 18.16 -14.92 -9.74
N ARG A 112 17.10 -15.13 -10.55
CA ARG A 112 16.77 -14.32 -11.73
C ARG A 112 15.96 -13.07 -11.42
N PHE A 113 15.23 -13.06 -10.30
CA PHE A 113 14.32 -11.97 -9.94
C PHE A 113 14.80 -11.24 -8.70
N LEU A 114 14.42 -9.97 -8.58
CA LEU A 114 14.60 -9.28 -7.31
C LEU A 114 13.70 -9.85 -6.23
N HIS A 115 14.19 -9.75 -5.00
CA HIS A 115 13.40 -10.08 -3.83
C HIS A 115 12.12 -9.20 -3.78
N PRO A 116 10.92 -9.76 -3.59
CA PRO A 116 9.65 -9.04 -3.68
C PRO A 116 9.54 -7.85 -2.71
N LEU A 117 10.09 -7.99 -1.50
CA LEU A 117 10.10 -6.91 -0.51
C LEU A 117 11.02 -5.77 -0.95
N ARG A 118 12.20 -6.08 -1.51
CA ARG A 118 13.12 -5.06 -2.04
C ARG A 118 12.50 -4.34 -3.23
N LEU A 119 11.87 -5.08 -4.14
CA LEU A 119 11.14 -4.52 -5.27
C LEU A 119 10.05 -3.55 -4.82
N TYR A 120 9.23 -3.96 -3.84
CA TYR A 120 8.19 -3.11 -3.26
C TYR A 120 8.76 -1.83 -2.65
N LEU A 121 9.80 -1.94 -1.81
CA LEU A 121 10.40 -0.78 -1.17
C LEU A 121 10.97 0.20 -2.20
N LEU A 122 11.72 -0.27 -3.20
CA LEU A 122 12.25 0.58 -4.27
C LEU A 122 11.14 1.28 -5.07
N VAL A 123 10.12 0.54 -5.49
CA VAL A 123 9.00 1.09 -6.27
C VAL A 123 8.15 2.04 -5.42
N SER A 124 7.92 1.73 -4.14
CA SER A 124 7.17 2.60 -3.22
C SER A 124 7.89 3.92 -2.96
N ILE A 125 9.21 3.89 -2.70
CA ILE A 125 10.02 5.10 -2.54
C ILE A 125 9.96 5.95 -3.81
N ALA A 126 10.14 5.34 -4.98
CA ALA A 126 10.03 6.04 -6.26
C ALA A 126 8.63 6.64 -6.48
N PHE A 127 7.57 5.88 -6.17
CA PHE A 127 6.18 6.31 -6.29
C PHE A 127 5.85 7.48 -5.37
N PHE A 128 6.19 7.39 -4.08
CA PHE A 128 5.90 8.46 -3.12
C PHE A 128 6.75 9.69 -3.36
N LEU A 129 8.01 9.54 -3.79
CA LEU A 129 8.83 10.68 -4.23
C LEU A 129 8.20 11.36 -5.45
N ALA A 130 7.79 10.60 -6.47
CA ALA A 130 7.10 11.16 -7.62
C ALA A 130 5.78 11.82 -7.24
N ALA A 131 4.98 11.20 -6.36
CA ALA A 131 3.71 11.77 -5.88
C ALA A 131 3.88 13.06 -5.08
N ARG A 132 5.06 13.29 -4.49
CA ARG A 132 5.43 14.56 -3.84
C ARG A 132 5.83 15.65 -4.85
N LEU A 133 6.47 15.25 -5.95
CA LEU A 133 6.95 16.16 -6.99
C LEU A 133 5.86 16.51 -8.01
N LEU A 134 4.93 15.58 -8.26
CA LEU A 134 3.82 15.76 -9.17
C LEU A 134 2.70 16.52 -8.43
N PRO A 135 2.24 17.67 -8.97
CA PRO A 135 1.10 18.37 -8.41
C PRO A 135 -0.16 17.52 -8.62
N MET A 136 -0.53 16.76 -7.60
CA MET A 136 -1.86 16.16 -7.51
C MET A 136 -2.84 17.31 -7.34
N GLU A 137 -3.72 17.51 -8.32
CA GLU A 137 -4.88 18.41 -8.18
C GLU A 137 -5.67 17.94 -6.95
N THR A 138 -5.53 18.65 -5.83
CA THR A 138 -6.39 18.42 -4.67
C THR A 138 -7.80 18.80 -5.09
N PRO A 139 -8.83 18.00 -4.78
CA PRO A 139 -10.21 18.42 -4.98
C PRO A 139 -10.38 19.77 -4.28
N ASP A 140 -10.66 20.81 -5.06
CA ASP A 140 -10.97 22.12 -4.52
C ASP A 140 -12.33 22.01 -3.83
N PHE A 141 -12.29 21.87 -2.51
CA PHE A 141 -13.49 21.93 -1.67
C PHE A 141 -13.87 23.39 -1.38
N GLY A 142 -13.13 24.36 -1.93
CA GLY A 142 -13.52 25.77 -2.00
C GLY A 142 -14.55 25.95 -3.10
N GLU A 143 -15.69 26.54 -2.75
CA GLU A 143 -16.67 27.05 -3.70
C GLU A 143 -15.93 27.90 -4.75
N LYS A 144 -16.18 27.66 -6.04
CA LYS A 144 -15.60 28.47 -7.12
C LYS A 144 -15.98 29.93 -6.87
N GLU A 145 -15.10 30.71 -6.25
CA GLU A 145 -15.29 32.14 -6.11
C GLU A 145 -15.48 32.71 -7.52
N VAL A 146 -16.64 33.35 -7.74
CA VAL A 146 -16.88 34.09 -8.98
C VAL A 146 -15.91 35.25 -8.97
N THR A 147 -14.77 35.11 -9.65
CA THR A 147 -13.80 36.19 -9.80
C THR A 147 -14.50 37.42 -10.40
N PRO A 148 -14.13 38.64 -9.98
CA PRO A 148 -14.75 39.89 -10.46
C PRO A 148 -14.68 40.03 -12.00
N GLU A 149 -13.70 39.38 -12.63
CA GLU A 149 -13.55 39.28 -14.09
C GLU A 149 -14.69 38.49 -14.76
N LYS A 150 -15.06 37.33 -14.21
CA LYS A 150 -16.19 36.52 -14.71
C LYS A 150 -17.53 37.24 -14.51
N ARG A 151 -17.65 38.06 -13.47
CA ARG A 151 -18.83 38.92 -13.23
C ARG A 151 -18.96 40.01 -14.31
N ALA A 152 -17.84 40.64 -14.67
CA ALA A 152 -17.82 41.64 -15.73
C ALA A 152 -18.19 41.02 -17.10
N GLU A 153 -17.73 39.79 -17.36
CA GLU A 153 -18.07 39.04 -18.58
C GLU A 153 -19.57 38.70 -18.65
N VAL A 154 -20.15 38.17 -17.57
CA VAL A 154 -21.60 37.87 -17.51
C VAL A 154 -22.45 39.13 -17.63
N GLU A 155 -22.03 40.25 -17.01
CA GLU A 155 -22.73 41.53 -17.14
C GLU A 155 -22.67 42.09 -18.56
N ASN A 156 -21.54 41.89 -19.25
CA ASN A 156 -21.35 42.34 -20.64
C ASN A 156 -22.21 41.49 -21.61
N VAL A 157 -22.31 40.19 -21.38
CA VAL A 157 -23.21 39.28 -22.12
C VAL A 157 -24.68 39.65 -21.90
N MET A 158 -25.06 40.04 -20.68
CA MET A 158 -26.42 40.52 -20.36
C MET A 158 -26.81 41.80 -21.13
N LYS A 159 -25.82 42.62 -21.51
CA LYS A 159 -26.03 43.87 -22.27
C LYS A 159 -26.07 43.65 -23.78
N THR A 160 -25.44 42.60 -24.29
CA THR A 160 -25.26 42.37 -25.73
C THR A 160 -26.30 41.44 -26.36
N VAL A 161 -27.07 40.67 -25.57
CA VAL A 161 -28.07 39.73 -26.10
C VAL A 161 -29.48 40.37 -26.12
N PRO A 162 -30.10 40.63 -27.30
CA PRO A 162 -31.37 41.34 -27.41
C PRO A 162 -32.62 40.52 -27.02
N GLN A 163 -32.50 39.19 -26.87
CA GLN A 163 -33.64 38.28 -26.64
C GLN A 163 -33.51 37.47 -25.36
N ILE A 164 -33.24 38.15 -24.23
CA ILE A 164 -33.38 37.51 -22.92
C ILE A 164 -34.76 37.88 -22.37
N PRO A 165 -35.67 36.91 -22.18
CA PRO A 165 -36.93 37.12 -21.48
C PRO A 165 -36.73 37.82 -20.12
N ASN A 166 -37.61 38.77 -19.78
CA ASN A 166 -37.42 39.67 -18.63
C ASN A 166 -37.39 38.93 -17.27
N ASP A 167 -38.03 37.77 -17.20
CA ASP A 167 -38.02 36.82 -16.08
C ASP A 167 -36.62 36.22 -15.86
N VAL A 168 -35.94 35.80 -16.93
CA VAL A 168 -34.57 35.27 -16.85
C VAL A 168 -33.59 36.38 -16.43
N ARG A 169 -33.79 37.61 -16.94
CA ARG A 169 -32.99 38.77 -16.55
C ARG A 169 -33.20 39.16 -15.08
N ALA A 170 -34.42 39.00 -14.56
CA ALA A 170 -34.74 39.25 -13.15
C ALA A 170 -34.10 38.19 -12.24
N GLU A 171 -34.15 36.91 -12.65
CA GLU A 171 -33.55 35.81 -11.88
C GLU A 171 -32.01 35.93 -11.81
N VAL A 172 -31.35 36.29 -12.92
CA VAL A 172 -29.90 36.52 -12.96
C VAL A 172 -29.50 37.72 -12.11
N ARG A 173 -30.27 38.82 -12.13
CA ARG A 173 -30.03 39.98 -11.26
C ARG A 173 -30.24 39.65 -9.78
N LYS A 174 -31.23 38.83 -9.46
CA LYS A 174 -31.50 38.35 -8.11
C LYS A 174 -30.36 37.46 -7.61
N ALA A 175 -29.88 36.53 -8.43
CA ALA A 175 -28.72 35.71 -8.12
C ALA A 175 -27.43 36.55 -7.95
N LEU A 176 -27.23 37.60 -8.75
CA LEU A 176 -26.10 38.53 -8.60
C LEU A 176 -26.20 39.43 -7.35
N ALA A 177 -27.42 39.75 -6.90
CA ALA A 177 -27.68 40.53 -5.70
C ALA A 177 -27.59 39.68 -4.41
N GLU A 178 -28.07 38.43 -4.44
CA GLU A 178 -27.93 37.47 -3.34
C GLU A 178 -26.46 37.07 -3.11
N ASN A 179 -25.66 36.98 -4.17
CA ASN A 179 -24.19 36.81 -4.09
C ASN A 179 -23.42 38.14 -3.86
N GLY A 180 -24.12 39.28 -3.83
CA GLY A 180 -23.56 40.62 -3.70
C GLY A 180 -23.65 41.24 -2.31
N ALA A 181 -24.52 40.74 -1.43
CA ALA A 181 -24.29 40.87 0.01
C ALA A 181 -23.08 39.98 0.34
N PRO A 182 -22.14 40.38 1.23
CA PRO A 182 -21.20 39.39 1.76
C PRO A 182 -22.08 38.24 2.24
N PRO A 183 -21.96 37.01 1.69
CA PRO A 183 -22.80 35.93 2.14
C PRO A 183 -22.59 35.91 3.64
N ALA A 184 -23.67 36.13 4.42
CA ALA A 184 -23.60 36.01 5.87
C ALA A 184 -22.96 34.65 6.08
N ARG A 185 -21.67 34.63 6.45
CA ARG A 185 -20.74 33.54 6.12
C ARG A 185 -21.50 32.24 6.23
N LYS A 186 -21.95 31.65 5.11
CA LYS A 186 -22.47 30.29 5.16
C LYS A 186 -21.21 29.46 5.18
N LYS A 187 -20.57 29.51 6.35
CA LYS A 187 -19.39 28.77 6.72
C LYS A 187 -19.71 27.35 6.28
N PRO A 188 -18.87 26.69 5.47
CA PRO A 188 -19.03 25.27 5.27
C PRO A 188 -19.06 24.68 6.67
N LYS A 189 -20.23 24.16 7.09
CA LYS A 189 -20.42 23.67 8.45
C LYS A 189 -19.65 22.36 8.52
N LEU A 190 -18.33 22.46 8.72
CA LEU A 190 -17.41 21.34 8.90
C LEU A 190 -17.58 20.77 10.32
N ILE A 191 -18.82 20.75 10.82
CA ILE A 191 -19.21 20.19 12.10
C ILE A 191 -20.05 18.97 11.74
N ILE A 192 -19.41 17.80 11.78
CA ILE A 192 -19.95 16.52 11.33
C ILE A 192 -21.18 16.12 12.17
N PHE A 193 -21.32 16.66 13.39
CA PHE A 193 -22.36 16.31 14.37
C PHE A 193 -22.98 17.55 15.04
N ASP A 194 -23.63 18.40 14.25
CA ASP A 194 -24.26 19.63 14.76
C ASP A 194 -25.72 19.71 14.32
N ASP A 195 -26.45 18.63 14.63
CA ASP A 195 -27.89 18.56 14.61
C ASP A 195 -28.41 19.10 15.96
N PRO A 196 -29.01 20.30 16.01
CA PRO A 196 -29.40 20.97 17.25
C PRO A 196 -30.53 20.24 18.01
N GLU A 197 -31.18 19.25 17.38
CA GLU A 197 -32.35 18.57 17.94
C GLU A 197 -32.00 17.28 18.71
N LYS A 198 -30.74 16.82 18.69
CA LYS A 198 -30.33 15.58 19.37
C LYS A 198 -29.40 15.83 20.56
N PRO A 199 -29.63 15.17 21.72
CA PRO A 199 -28.69 15.23 22.84
C PRO A 199 -27.36 14.62 22.41
N LYS A 200 -26.28 15.38 22.58
CA LYS A 200 -24.94 14.97 22.16
C LYS A 200 -24.36 13.95 23.14
N THR A 201 -23.73 12.91 22.64
CA THR A 201 -22.98 11.96 23.49
C THR A 201 -21.63 12.55 23.93
N PRO A 202 -21.03 12.10 25.06
CA PRO A 202 -19.71 12.59 25.49
C PRO A 202 -18.60 12.42 24.43
N PHE A 203 -18.75 11.40 23.58
CA PHE A 203 -17.86 11.16 22.44
C PHE A 203 -18.06 12.18 21.31
N GLU A 204 -19.30 12.55 21.01
CA GLU A 204 -19.60 13.59 20.01
C GLU A 204 -19.09 14.96 20.44
N GLU A 205 -19.18 15.30 21.72
CA GLU A 205 -18.59 16.53 22.25
C GLU A 205 -17.06 16.52 22.16
N TRP A 206 -16.41 15.43 22.58
CA TRP A 206 -14.96 15.27 22.44
C TRP A 206 -14.53 15.38 20.96
N MET A 207 -15.25 14.73 20.05
CA MET A 207 -14.92 14.76 18.62
C MET A 207 -15.09 16.16 18.03
N ASN A 208 -16.18 16.86 18.38
CA ASN A 208 -16.41 18.25 17.96
C ASN A 208 -15.30 19.18 18.47
N GLN A 209 -14.80 18.98 19.70
CA GLN A 209 -13.67 19.73 20.24
C GLN A 209 -12.37 19.46 19.47
N GLN A 210 -12.05 18.19 19.17
CA GLN A 210 -10.85 17.82 18.42
C GLN A 210 -10.87 18.33 16.97
N VAL A 211 -12.02 18.19 16.30
CA VAL A 211 -12.25 18.72 14.94
C VAL A 211 -12.06 20.23 14.93
N LYS A 212 -12.68 20.96 15.87
CA LYS A 212 -12.56 22.42 15.98
C LYS A 212 -11.11 22.86 16.27
N ALA A 213 -10.40 22.15 17.15
CA ALA A 213 -9.02 22.47 17.51
C ALA A 213 -8.02 22.28 16.34
N LYS A 214 -8.17 21.18 15.59
CA LYS A 214 -7.20 20.78 14.54
C LYS A 214 -7.55 21.28 13.14
N LEU A 215 -8.84 21.37 12.76
CA LEU A 215 -9.29 21.85 11.44
C LEU A 215 -9.58 23.36 11.39
N GLY A 216 -9.68 24.02 12.55
CA GLY A 216 -10.06 25.44 12.66
C GLY A 216 -11.56 25.65 12.53
N GLU A 217 -12.05 26.81 12.96
CA GLU A 217 -13.49 27.12 13.01
C GLU A 217 -14.22 27.01 11.66
N ASP A 218 -13.51 27.20 10.56
CA ASP A 218 -14.07 27.25 9.20
C ASP A 218 -13.33 26.32 8.20
N GLY A 219 -12.56 25.34 8.67
CA GLY A 219 -11.80 24.43 7.79
C GLY A 219 -10.51 25.02 7.21
N THR A 220 -10.04 26.17 7.72
CA THR A 220 -8.80 26.83 7.26
C THR A 220 -7.56 25.94 7.39
N LYS A 221 -7.57 24.97 8.30
CA LYS A 221 -6.47 24.00 8.47
C LYS A 221 -6.70 22.68 7.73
N LEU A 222 -7.77 22.54 6.93
CA LEU A 222 -8.05 21.33 6.18
C LEU A 222 -6.90 20.95 5.23
N GLN A 223 -6.25 21.94 4.61
CA GLN A 223 -5.09 21.71 3.76
C GLN A 223 -3.91 21.10 4.53
N PHE A 224 -3.60 21.62 5.73
CA PHE A 224 -2.57 21.05 6.61
C PHE A 224 -2.94 19.64 7.09
N PHE A 225 -4.22 19.39 7.35
CA PHE A 225 -4.70 18.06 7.71
C PHE A 225 -4.56 17.06 6.55
N ILE A 226 -4.98 17.42 5.34
CA ILE A 226 -4.81 16.60 4.13
C ILE A 226 -3.34 16.31 3.86
N GLU A 227 -2.48 17.31 4.06
CA GLU A 227 -1.03 17.16 3.90
C GLU A 227 -0.43 16.22 4.96
N THR A 228 -0.89 16.32 6.21
CA THR A 228 -0.47 15.42 7.29
C THR A 228 -0.94 13.98 7.01
N LEU A 229 -2.20 13.80 6.58
CA LEU A 229 -2.70 12.50 6.13
C LEU A 229 -1.85 11.94 4.99
N ARG A 230 -1.57 12.75 3.95
CA ARG A 230 -0.75 12.37 2.79
C ARG A 230 0.64 11.89 3.22
N SER A 231 1.24 12.56 4.21
CA SER A 231 2.55 12.19 4.74
C SER A 231 2.57 10.83 5.45
N ASN A 232 1.43 10.40 5.99
CA ASN A 232 1.27 9.12 6.68
C ASN A 232 0.81 7.96 5.77
N ILE A 233 0.39 8.24 4.52
CA ILE A 233 -0.02 7.20 3.55
C ILE A 233 1.05 6.12 3.35
N PRO A 234 2.36 6.41 3.20
CA PRO A 234 3.38 5.36 3.02
C PRO A 234 3.40 4.35 4.16
N THR A 235 3.31 4.84 5.40
CA THR A 235 3.27 4.01 6.61
C THR A 235 2.00 3.16 6.64
N MET A 236 0.84 3.77 6.36
CA MET A 236 -0.44 3.07 6.29
C MET A 236 -0.40 1.93 5.25
N MET A 237 0.14 2.22 4.07
CA MET A 237 0.28 1.25 2.98
C MET A 237 1.19 0.06 3.32
N LEU A 238 2.27 0.29 4.07
CA LEU A 238 3.15 -0.78 4.53
C LEU A 238 2.40 -1.78 5.44
N PHE A 239 1.55 -1.27 6.34
CA PHE A 239 0.70 -2.12 7.20
C PHE A 239 -0.45 -2.79 6.44
N CYS A 240 -0.95 -2.17 5.37
CA CYS A 240 -1.99 -2.77 4.52
C CYS A 240 -1.51 -4.06 3.81
N ILE A 241 -0.20 -4.22 3.54
CA ILE A 241 0.30 -5.41 2.82
C ILE A 241 0.14 -6.71 3.62
N PRO A 242 0.63 -6.83 4.88
CA PRO A 242 0.35 -8.01 5.69
C PRO A 242 -1.15 -8.28 5.87
N LEU A 243 -1.96 -7.23 6.03
CA LEU A 243 -3.41 -7.36 6.14
C LEU A 243 -4.03 -7.89 4.84
N PHE A 244 -3.61 -7.40 3.69
CA PHE A 244 -4.06 -7.90 2.38
C PHE A 244 -3.65 -9.37 2.18
N ALA A 245 -2.41 -9.72 2.52
CA ALA A 245 -1.94 -11.10 2.49
C ALA A 245 -2.76 -12.00 3.43
N PHE A 246 -3.19 -11.48 4.57
CA PHE A 246 -4.07 -12.19 5.51
C PHE A 246 -5.50 -12.37 4.95
N VAL A 247 -6.08 -11.34 4.32
CA VAL A 247 -7.37 -11.46 3.61
C VAL A 247 -7.29 -12.55 2.53
N LEU A 248 -6.22 -12.55 1.75
CA LEU A 248 -5.96 -13.61 0.76
C LEU A 248 -5.82 -14.99 1.43
N LYS A 249 -5.12 -15.08 2.57
CA LYS A 249 -4.98 -16.34 3.30
C LYS A 249 -6.33 -16.90 3.76
N ILE A 250 -7.26 -16.05 4.20
CA ILE A 250 -8.62 -16.45 4.56
C ILE A 250 -9.38 -16.91 3.30
N LEU A 251 -9.35 -16.11 2.23
CA LEU A 251 -10.11 -16.37 1.00
C LEU A 251 -9.65 -17.64 0.25
N TYR A 252 -8.38 -18.01 0.42
CA TYR A 252 -7.75 -19.16 -0.21
C TYR A 252 -7.33 -20.23 0.81
N LEU A 253 -7.98 -20.27 1.99
CA LEU A 253 -7.64 -21.20 3.07
C LEU A 253 -7.65 -22.68 2.62
N ARG A 254 -8.57 -23.04 1.71
CA ARG A 254 -8.74 -24.39 1.16
C ARG A 254 -7.59 -24.86 0.26
N GLN A 255 -6.71 -23.98 -0.20
CA GLN A 255 -5.63 -24.36 -1.13
C GLN A 255 -4.33 -24.82 -0.46
N GLY A 256 -4.24 -24.77 0.87
CA GLY A 256 -3.07 -25.25 1.61
C GLY A 256 -1.78 -24.46 1.41
N ARG A 257 -1.81 -23.32 0.71
CA ARG A 257 -0.65 -22.44 0.49
C ARG A 257 -0.16 -21.80 1.80
N PHE A 258 1.14 -21.55 1.92
CA PHE A 258 1.70 -20.88 3.09
C PHE A 258 1.39 -19.38 3.09
N TYR A 259 1.35 -18.74 4.27
CA TYR A 259 1.12 -17.30 4.39
C TYR A 259 2.13 -16.47 3.58
N ILE A 260 3.39 -16.92 3.55
CA ILE A 260 4.47 -16.23 2.85
C ILE A 260 4.22 -16.19 1.32
N GLU A 261 3.54 -17.18 0.75
CA GLU A 261 3.17 -17.16 -0.67
C GLU A 261 2.15 -16.05 -0.97
N HIS A 262 1.16 -15.85 -0.09
CA HIS A 262 0.21 -14.76 -0.19
C HIS A 262 0.88 -13.40 0.04
N LEU A 263 1.86 -13.33 0.94
CA LEU A 263 2.65 -12.12 1.20
C LEU A 263 3.52 -11.74 0.00
N VAL A 264 4.19 -12.71 -0.63
CA VAL A 264 4.96 -12.49 -1.86
C VAL A 264 4.04 -12.00 -2.98
N TYR A 265 2.85 -12.59 -3.12
CA TYR A 265 1.87 -12.11 -4.09
C TYR A 265 1.40 -10.68 -3.79
N ALA A 266 1.10 -10.39 -2.52
CA ALA A 266 0.72 -9.05 -2.05
C ALA A 266 1.79 -7.99 -2.39
N LEU A 267 3.06 -8.30 -2.16
CA LEU A 267 4.18 -7.40 -2.49
C LEU A 267 4.28 -7.14 -4.00
N HIS A 268 4.20 -8.17 -4.83
CA HIS A 268 4.22 -8.00 -6.29
C HIS A 268 3.04 -7.18 -6.80
N ILE A 269 1.81 -7.45 -6.34
CA ILE A 269 0.63 -6.76 -6.87
C ILE A 269 0.57 -5.29 -6.45
N HIS A 270 1.01 -4.96 -5.24
CA HIS A 270 1.14 -3.55 -4.81
C HIS A 270 2.26 -2.83 -5.56
N SER A 271 3.40 -3.50 -5.78
CA SER A 271 4.49 -2.96 -6.61
C SER A 271 4.01 -2.69 -8.04
N PHE A 272 3.24 -3.62 -8.63
CA PHE A 272 2.63 -3.45 -9.94
C PHE A 272 1.69 -2.24 -9.96
N PHE A 273 0.82 -2.13 -8.95
CA PHE A 273 -0.13 -1.03 -8.84
C PHE A 273 0.59 0.33 -8.76
N TYR A 274 1.57 0.48 -7.86
CA TYR A 274 2.33 1.73 -7.75
C TYR A 274 3.08 2.09 -9.02
N LEU A 275 3.71 1.11 -9.67
CA LEU A 275 4.39 1.35 -10.93
C LEU A 275 3.40 1.73 -12.05
N ALA A 276 2.23 1.09 -12.09
CA ALA A 276 1.20 1.40 -13.07
C ALA A 276 0.65 2.83 -12.87
N VAL A 277 0.33 3.22 -11.64
CA VAL A 277 -0.11 4.59 -11.33
C VAL A 277 0.97 5.60 -11.71
N LEU A 278 2.24 5.34 -11.35
CA LEU A 278 3.36 6.19 -11.73
C LEU A 278 3.45 6.39 -13.24
N VAL A 279 3.44 5.30 -14.02
CA VAL A 279 3.51 5.35 -15.49
C VAL A 279 2.29 6.08 -16.06
N ILE A 280 1.09 5.84 -15.54
CA ILE A 280 -0.13 6.50 -15.98
C ILE A 280 -0.04 8.00 -15.73
N SER A 281 0.36 8.45 -14.53
CA SER A 281 0.51 9.86 -14.20
C SER A 281 1.53 10.58 -15.08
N PHE A 282 2.69 9.97 -15.36
CA PHE A 282 3.66 10.55 -16.30
C PHE A 282 3.12 10.59 -17.73
N SER A 283 2.39 9.55 -18.13
CA SER A 283 1.79 9.48 -19.47
C SER A 283 0.72 10.56 -19.64
N GLU A 284 -0.11 10.83 -18.63
CA GLU A 284 -1.12 11.89 -18.66
C GLU A 284 -0.50 13.26 -18.87
N MET A 285 0.54 13.58 -18.10
CA MET A 285 1.27 14.84 -18.22
C MET A 285 1.85 15.03 -19.62
N ALA A 286 2.36 13.96 -20.23
CA ALA A 286 2.85 13.99 -21.61
C ALA A 286 1.69 14.10 -22.62
N MET A 287 0.65 13.29 -22.52
CA MET A 287 -0.44 13.17 -23.50
C MET A 287 -1.36 14.38 -23.52
N LYS A 288 -1.64 15.01 -22.36
CA LYS A 288 -2.49 16.21 -22.24
C LYS A 288 -2.01 17.35 -23.16
N ARG A 289 -0.71 17.39 -23.47
CA ARG A 289 -0.11 18.39 -24.36
C ARG A 289 -0.37 18.13 -25.85
N TRP A 290 -0.47 16.86 -26.25
CA TRP A 290 -0.41 16.45 -27.67
C TRP A 290 -1.71 15.86 -28.21
N LEU A 291 -2.54 15.24 -27.36
CA LEU A 291 -3.77 14.56 -27.80
C LEU A 291 -5.01 15.15 -27.12
N PRO A 292 -6.04 15.60 -27.88
CA PRO A 292 -7.30 16.06 -27.28
C PRO A 292 -8.10 14.93 -26.62
N ALA A 293 -7.88 13.67 -27.01
CA ALA A 293 -8.55 12.48 -26.47
C ALA A 293 -7.74 11.73 -25.38
N TRP A 294 -6.82 12.40 -24.68
CA TRP A 294 -5.95 11.79 -23.67
C TRP A 294 -6.72 11.06 -22.54
N GLN A 295 -7.89 11.58 -22.15
CA GLN A 295 -8.71 10.99 -21.08
C GLN A 295 -9.20 9.58 -21.43
N ALA A 296 -9.64 9.36 -22.67
CA ALA A 296 -10.09 8.03 -23.10
C ALA A 296 -8.95 7.01 -23.02
N LEU A 297 -7.73 7.41 -23.40
CA LEU A 297 -6.55 6.56 -23.32
C LEU A 297 -6.18 6.25 -21.85
N THR A 298 -6.28 7.24 -20.95
CA THR A 298 -6.14 7.02 -19.51
C THR A 298 -7.12 5.97 -18.98
N TRP A 299 -8.41 6.05 -19.32
CA TRP A 299 -9.40 5.06 -18.89
C TRP A 299 -9.08 3.65 -19.40
N ILE A 300 -8.61 3.54 -20.65
CA ILE A 300 -8.16 2.26 -21.23
C ILE A 300 -6.98 1.69 -20.42
N LEU A 301 -6.02 2.51 -20.03
CA LEU A 301 -4.88 2.09 -19.20
C LEU A 301 -5.35 1.59 -17.82
N TRP A 302 -6.27 2.30 -17.16
CA TRP A 302 -6.85 1.85 -15.89
C TRP A 302 -7.60 0.52 -16.02
N ILE A 303 -8.39 0.34 -17.08
CA ILE A 303 -9.05 -0.93 -17.38
C ILE A 303 -8.00 -2.04 -17.58
N ALA A 304 -6.92 -1.78 -18.31
CA ALA A 304 -5.84 -2.74 -18.50
C ALA A 304 -5.17 -3.13 -17.17
N VAL A 305 -4.98 -2.19 -16.24
CA VAL A 305 -4.47 -2.47 -14.88
C VAL A 305 -5.42 -3.42 -14.14
N VAL A 306 -6.72 -3.13 -14.12
CA VAL A 306 -7.72 -3.98 -13.44
C VAL A 306 -7.74 -5.39 -14.05
N VAL A 307 -7.72 -5.49 -15.38
CA VAL A 307 -7.67 -6.77 -16.10
C VAL A 307 -6.39 -7.55 -15.75
N GLN A 308 -5.22 -6.89 -15.70
CA GLN A 308 -3.96 -7.53 -15.32
C GLN A 308 -3.99 -8.05 -13.87
N VAL A 309 -4.56 -7.30 -12.93
CA VAL A 309 -4.74 -7.77 -11.55
C VAL A 309 -5.64 -9.01 -11.51
N PHE A 310 -6.77 -8.97 -12.23
CA PHE A 310 -7.69 -10.10 -12.32
C PHE A 310 -7.03 -11.35 -12.90
N LEU A 311 -6.32 -11.21 -14.03
CA LEU A 311 -5.57 -12.30 -14.67
C LEU A 311 -4.46 -12.83 -13.74
N SER A 312 -3.81 -11.94 -12.99
CA SER A 312 -2.77 -12.31 -12.03
C SER A 312 -3.31 -13.21 -10.92
N ILE A 313 -4.46 -12.88 -10.33
CA ILE A 313 -5.10 -13.69 -9.30
C ILE A 313 -5.42 -15.08 -9.85
N ARG A 314 -6.03 -15.13 -11.05
CA ARG A 314 -6.35 -16.39 -11.71
C ARG A 314 -5.11 -17.24 -11.94
N GLN A 315 -4.03 -16.62 -12.41
CA GLN A 315 -2.78 -17.32 -12.73
C GLN A 315 -2.08 -17.85 -11.48
N VAL A 316 -2.06 -17.09 -10.37
CA VAL A 316 -1.39 -17.49 -9.12
C VAL A 316 -2.16 -18.61 -8.41
N TYR A 317 -3.48 -18.48 -8.33
CA TYR A 317 -4.31 -19.43 -7.58
C TYR A 317 -4.90 -20.56 -8.43
N ARG A 318 -4.68 -20.55 -9.76
CA ARG A 318 -5.12 -21.57 -10.73
C ARG A 318 -6.62 -21.94 -10.58
N GLN A 319 -7.48 -20.93 -10.55
CA GLN A 319 -8.93 -21.10 -10.38
C GLN A 319 -9.73 -20.95 -11.68
N SER A 320 -10.95 -21.47 -11.68
CA SER A 320 -11.94 -21.23 -12.74
C SER A 320 -12.36 -19.75 -12.78
N TRP A 321 -12.84 -19.30 -13.94
CA TRP A 321 -13.25 -17.90 -14.14
C TRP A 321 -14.29 -17.45 -13.10
N PHE A 322 -15.38 -18.22 -12.92
CA PHE A 322 -16.46 -17.85 -12.02
C PHE A 322 -16.00 -17.67 -10.57
N MET A 323 -15.20 -18.62 -10.06
CA MET A 323 -14.67 -18.54 -8.69
C MET A 323 -13.67 -17.40 -8.54
N THR A 324 -12.89 -17.11 -9.58
CA THR A 324 -11.97 -15.97 -9.58
C THR A 324 -12.75 -14.66 -9.51
N THR A 325 -13.81 -14.50 -10.31
CA THR A 325 -14.66 -13.30 -10.31
C THR A 325 -15.30 -13.05 -8.95
N PHE A 326 -15.93 -14.07 -8.36
CA PHE A 326 -16.52 -13.94 -7.02
C PHE A 326 -15.48 -13.51 -5.98
N LYS A 327 -14.31 -14.17 -5.96
CA LYS A 327 -13.23 -13.86 -5.02
C LYS A 327 -12.55 -12.53 -5.28
N PHE A 328 -12.48 -12.08 -6.54
CA PHE A 328 -11.96 -10.77 -6.90
C PHE A 328 -12.81 -9.67 -6.30
N PHE A 329 -14.12 -9.72 -6.50
CA PHE A 329 -15.04 -8.72 -5.94
C PHE A 329 -15.16 -8.83 -4.42
N PHE A 330 -15.35 -10.03 -3.88
CA PHE A 330 -15.49 -10.22 -2.44
C PHE A 330 -14.20 -9.87 -1.68
N GLY A 331 -13.05 -10.33 -2.18
CA GLY A 331 -11.74 -9.98 -1.62
C GLY A 331 -11.43 -8.49 -1.77
N GLY A 332 -11.77 -7.89 -2.91
CA GLY A 332 -11.65 -6.45 -3.14
C GLY A 332 -12.52 -5.63 -2.19
N PHE A 333 -13.76 -6.06 -1.93
CA PHE A 333 -14.65 -5.42 -0.99
C PHE A 333 -14.13 -5.48 0.46
N ILE A 334 -13.67 -6.65 0.92
CA ILE A 334 -13.03 -6.77 2.24
C ILE A 334 -11.79 -5.87 2.31
N TYR A 335 -10.97 -5.85 1.26
CA TYR A 335 -9.78 -5.02 1.23
C TYR A 335 -10.10 -3.52 1.25
N LEU A 336 -11.20 -3.10 0.60
CA LEU A 336 -11.69 -1.73 0.67
C LEU A 336 -12.08 -1.34 2.11
N ILE A 337 -12.75 -2.23 2.86
CA ILE A 337 -13.06 -2.00 4.27
C ILE A 337 -11.76 -1.85 5.09
N VAL A 338 -10.78 -2.72 4.86
CA VAL A 338 -9.46 -2.64 5.53
C VAL A 338 -8.78 -1.30 5.21
N LEU A 339 -8.84 -0.85 3.96
CA LEU A 339 -8.25 0.42 3.53
C LEU A 339 -8.93 1.62 4.20
N ILE A 340 -10.27 1.63 4.26
CA ILE A 340 -11.04 2.67 4.95
C ILE A 340 -10.72 2.67 6.45
N ALA A 341 -10.69 1.50 7.09
CA ALA A 341 -10.34 1.40 8.50
C ALA A 341 -8.92 1.91 8.78
N ALA A 342 -7.94 1.57 7.93
CA ALA A 342 -6.58 2.05 8.04
C ALA A 342 -6.50 3.58 7.87
N LEU A 343 -7.28 4.15 6.94
CA LEU A 343 -7.39 5.59 6.74
C LEU A 343 -7.99 6.27 7.99
N VAL A 344 -9.06 5.72 8.56
CA VAL A 344 -9.70 6.24 9.78
C VAL A 344 -8.74 6.19 10.96
N VAL A 345 -8.04 5.07 11.16
CA VAL A 345 -7.02 4.94 12.21
C VAL A 345 -5.92 5.98 12.04
N THR A 346 -5.45 6.19 10.81
CA THR A 346 -4.42 7.19 10.50
C THR A 346 -4.93 8.61 10.75
N ALA A 347 -6.18 8.91 10.38
CA ALA A 347 -6.81 10.20 10.66
C ALA A 347 -6.95 10.43 12.17
N VAL A 348 -7.45 9.45 12.92
CA VAL A 348 -7.57 9.52 14.38
C VAL A 348 -6.20 9.67 15.03
N ALA A 349 -5.19 8.92 14.61
CA ALA A 349 -3.83 9.07 15.11
C ALA A 349 -3.27 10.47 14.82
N THR A 350 -3.57 11.03 13.64
CA THR A 350 -3.18 12.40 13.27
C THR A 350 -3.86 13.45 14.16
N PHE A 351 -5.11 13.21 14.58
CA PHE A 351 -5.81 14.08 15.54
C PHE A 351 -5.30 13.91 16.98
N ALA A 352 -4.98 12.68 17.38
CA ALA A 352 -4.59 12.33 18.75
C ALA A 352 -3.15 12.69 19.09
N LEU A 353 -2.25 12.75 18.09
CA LEU A 353 -0.88 13.17 18.29
C LEU A 353 -0.82 14.72 18.41
N PRO A 354 -0.12 15.26 19.43
CA PRO A 354 -0.09 16.70 19.73
C PRO A 354 0.42 17.54 18.56
#